data_AF-A0A2N1QUB9-F1
#
_entry.id   AF-A0A2N1QUB9-F1
#
_cell.length_a   1.000
_cell.length_b   1.000
_cell.length_c   1.000
_cell.angle_alpha   90.00
_cell.angle_beta   90.00
_cell.angle_gamma   90.00
#
_symmetry.space_group_name_H-M   'P 1'
#
loop_
_entity.id
_entity.type
_entity.pdbx_description
1 polymer ?
#
loop_
_entity_poly.entity_id
_entity_poly.type
_entity_poly.pdbx_seq_one_letter_code
_entity_poly.pdbx_strand_id
1 'polypeptide(L)'
;MAFNGKHIEQWREKNKLSQKECAELLGITQAYLSEIEANKKVPSVLLLEAMSEKTGKSVEHFFISNPTPPPAGSEALQGEMKTD
;
A
#
# COMPACT_ATOMS: atom_id res chain seq x y z
N MET A 1 5.81 -13.58 -6.38
CA MET A 1 5.21 -12.93 -5.20
C MET A 1 5.22 -11.43 -5.43
N ALA A 2 4.12 -10.75 -5.13
CA ALA A 2 4.04 -9.29 -5.25
C ALA A 2 3.74 -8.69 -3.88
N PHE A 3 4.34 -7.54 -3.57
CA PHE A 3 3.99 -6.77 -2.37
C PHE A 3 2.52 -6.34 -2.47
N ASN A 4 1.80 -6.42 -1.35
CA ASN A 4 0.44 -5.94 -1.23
C ASN A 4 0.28 -4.97 -0.06
N GLY A 5 0.18 -3.69 -0.39
CA GLY A 5 -0.08 -2.58 0.53
C GLY A 5 -1.36 -2.73 1.35
N LYS A 6 -2.32 -3.56 0.91
CA LYS A 6 -3.53 -3.85 1.70
C LYS A 6 -3.23 -4.53 3.03
N HIS A 7 -2.14 -5.28 3.14
CA HIS A 7 -1.79 -5.94 4.40
C HIS A 7 -1.37 -4.94 5.48
N ILE A 8 -0.65 -3.87 5.12
CA ILE A 8 -0.28 -2.81 6.07
C ILE A 8 -1.47 -1.89 6.39
N GLU A 9 -2.31 -1.58 5.39
CA GLU A 9 -3.57 -0.85 5.59
C GLU A 9 -4.47 -1.57 6.60
N GLN A 10 -4.69 -2.87 6.42
CA GLN A 10 -5.52 -3.68 7.32
C GLN A 10 -4.95 -3.74 8.74
N TRP A 11 -3.62 -3.86 8.88
CA TRP A 11 -3.00 -3.82 10.19
C TRP A 11 -3.21 -2.46 10.85
N ARG A 12 -3.01 -1.37 10.10
CA ARG A 12 -3.20 0.00 10.57
C ARG A 12 -4.64 0.22 11.07
N GLU A 13 -5.63 -0.17 10.29
CA GLU A 13 -7.05 -0.02 10.64
C GLU A 13 -7.46 -0.87 11.86
N LYS A 14 -6.97 -2.10 11.96
CA LYS A 14 -7.19 -2.96 13.13
C LYS A 14 -6.65 -2.36 14.43
N ASN A 15 -5.56 -1.60 14.33
CA ASN A 15 -4.97 -0.87 15.46
C ASN A 15 -5.53 0.55 15.63
N LYS A 16 -6.57 0.92 14.86
CA LYS A 16 -7.22 2.25 14.90
C LYS A 16 -6.26 3.41 14.65
N LEU A 17 -5.24 3.18 13.84
CA LEU A 17 -4.25 4.18 13.47
C LEU A 17 -4.69 4.94 12.21
N SER A 18 -4.53 6.25 12.21
CA SER A 18 -4.57 7.05 10.99
C SER A 18 -3.34 6.77 10.12
N GLN A 19 -3.40 7.10 8.83
CA GLN A 19 -2.21 7.02 7.96
C GLN A 19 -1.05 7.87 8.48
N LYS A 20 -1.35 9.02 9.10
CA LYS A 20 -0.32 9.89 9.66
C LYS A 20 0.41 9.20 10.82
N GLU A 21 -0.33 8.66 11.79
CA GLU A 21 0.26 7.97 12.95
C GLU A 21 1.05 6.74 12.53
N CYS A 22 0.54 5.96 11.58
CA CYS A 22 1.26 4.80 11.05
C CYS A 22 2.55 5.19 10.31
N ALA A 23 2.50 6.26 9.52
CA ALA A 23 3.68 6.77 8.82
C ALA A 23 4.75 7.26 9.80
N GLU A 24 4.35 7.97 10.86
CA GLU A 24 5.24 8.40 11.94
C GLU A 24 5.88 7.20 12.66
N LEU A 25 5.11 6.13 12.94
CA LEU A 25 5.63 4.88 13.52
C LEU A 25 6.66 4.18 12.65
N LEU A 26 6.53 4.30 11.32
CA LEU A 26 7.41 3.71 10.32
C LEU A 26 8.54 4.65 9.87
N GLY A 27 8.59 5.88 10.40
CA GLY A 27 9.61 6.87 10.04
C GLY A 27 9.51 7.38 8.59
N ILE A 28 8.30 7.40 8.02
CA ILE A 28 8.04 7.86 6.65
C ILE A 28 6.97 8.96 6.60
N THR A 29 6.74 9.54 5.43
CA THR A 29 5.67 10.53 5.24
C THR A 29 4.32 9.84 5.04
N GLN A 30 3.24 10.50 5.47
CA GLN A 30 1.86 10.04 5.24
C GLN A 30 1.58 9.81 3.74
N ALA A 31 2.05 10.72 2.88
CA ALA A 31 1.87 10.61 1.44
C ALA A 31 2.54 9.34 0.90
N TYR A 32 3.75 9.01 1.36
CA TYR A 32 4.43 7.80 0.95
C TYR A 32 3.71 6.54 1.44
N LEU A 33 3.22 6.53 2.68
CA LEU A 33 2.38 5.43 3.17
C LEU A 33 1.11 5.25 2.32
N SER A 34 0.45 6.34 1.92
CA SER A 34 -0.73 6.28 1.04
C SER A 34 -0.41 5.64 -0.32
N GLU A 35 0.73 5.99 -0.93
CA GLU A 35 1.19 5.35 -2.17
C GLU A 35 1.49 3.86 -1.99
N ILE A 36 2.05 3.47 -0.85
CA ILE A 36 2.31 2.06 -0.51
C ILE A 36 1.01 1.29 -0.34
N GLU A 37 0.05 1.80 0.45
CA GLU A 37 -1.26 1.17 0.68
C GLU A 37 -2.07 1.02 -0.61
N ALA A 38 -1.89 1.96 -1.55
CA ALA A 38 -2.50 1.93 -2.87
C ALA A 38 -1.73 1.04 -3.89
N ASN A 39 -0.69 0.32 -3.48
CA ASN A 39 0.19 -0.48 -4.35
C ASN A 39 0.87 0.33 -5.47
N LYS A 40 0.98 1.65 -5.34
CA LYS A 40 1.67 2.53 -6.30
C LYS A 40 3.18 2.51 -6.11
N LYS A 41 3.64 2.25 -4.89
CA LYS A 41 5.06 2.08 -4.57
C LYS A 41 5.32 0.84 -3.75
N VAL A 42 6.45 0.22 -4.05
CA VAL A 42 6.99 -0.88 -3.26
C VAL A 42 7.91 -0.28 -2.18
N PRO A 43 7.74 -0.66 -0.90
CA PRO A 43 8.63 -0.21 0.17
C PRO A 43 10.06 -0.74 -0.03
N SER A 44 11.05 0.00 0.48
CA SER A 44 12.44 -0.48 0.52
C SER A 44 12.59 -1.63 1.52
N VAL A 45 13.70 -2.37 1.43
CA VAL A 45 14.01 -3.45 2.39
C VAL A 45 14.03 -2.93 3.83
N LEU A 46 14.66 -1.77 4.08
CA LEU A 46 14.67 -1.14 5.40
C LEU A 46 13.28 -0.81 5.92
N LEU A 47 12.37 -0.37 5.03
CA LEU A 47 10.99 -0.10 5.41
C LEU A 47 10.20 -1.40 5.68
N LEU A 48 10.46 -2.47 4.92
CA LEU A 48 9.88 -3.79 5.18
C LEU A 48 10.33 -4.36 6.53
N GLU A 49 11.60 -4.16 6.91
CA GLU A 49 12.12 -4.52 8.24
C GLU A 49 11.43 -3.71 9.34
N ALA A 50 11.32 -2.39 9.18
CA ALA A 50 10.59 -1.55 10.13
C ALA A 50 9.11 -1.96 10.25
N MET A 51 8.45 -2.28 9.14
CA MET A 51 7.10 -2.82 9.15
C MET A 51 7.03 -4.14 9.91
N SER A 52 7.96 -5.07 9.67
CA SER A 52 8.02 -6.34 10.38
C SER A 52 8.16 -6.14 11.89
N GLU A 53 9.09 -5.30 12.32
CA GLU A 53 9.32 -4.99 13.74
C GLU A 53 8.11 -4.35 14.41
N LYS A 54 7.49 -3.34 13.79
CA LYS A 54 6.35 -2.61 14.40
C LYS A 54 5.07 -3.42 14.41
N THR A 55 4.85 -4.24 13.38
CA THR A 55 3.61 -5.02 13.25
C THR A 55 3.68 -6.39 13.92
N GLY A 56 4.89 -6.88 14.23
CA GLY A 56 5.13 -8.24 14.70
C GLY A 56 4.79 -9.32 13.67
N LYS A 57 4.76 -8.97 12.38
CA LYS A 57 4.48 -9.87 11.25
C LYS A 57 5.77 -10.09 10.48
N SER A 58 5.96 -11.26 9.90
CA SER A 58 7.11 -11.49 9.02
C SER A 58 6.98 -10.67 7.73
N VAL A 59 8.10 -10.40 7.05
CA VAL A 59 8.11 -9.65 5.80
C VAL A 59 7.23 -10.34 4.74
N GLU A 60 7.22 -11.66 4.69
CA GLU A 60 6.41 -12.47 3.76
C GLU A 60 4.91 -12.23 3.91
N HIS A 61 4.43 -11.87 5.10
CA HIS A 61 3.02 -11.53 5.32
C HIS A 61 2.56 -10.37 4.42
N PHE A 62 3.46 -9.45 4.05
CA PHE A 62 3.13 -8.33 3.18
C PHE A 62 3.14 -8.68 1.69
N PHE A 63 3.40 -9.93 1.33
CA PHE A 63 3.42 -10.40 -0.06
C PHE A 63 2.27 -11.36 -0.34
N ILE A 64 1.81 -11.40 -1.59
CA ILE A 64 0.87 -12.41 -2.08
C ILE A 64 1.62 -13.45 -2.92
N SER A 65 1.33 -14.73 -2.68
CA SER A 65 1.71 -15.87 -3.51
C SER A 65 0.83 -15.95 -4.77
N ASN A 66 1.20 -15.18 -5.80
CA ASN A 66 0.62 -15.13 -7.16
C ASN A 66 -0.77 -14.48 -7.34
N PRO A 67 -1.03 -13.84 -8.50
CA PRO A 67 -1.83 -12.62 -8.57
C PRO A 67 -3.26 -12.85 -9.05
N THR A 68 -4.23 -12.23 -8.39
CA THR A 68 -5.45 -11.81 -9.08
C THR A 68 -5.16 -10.51 -9.82
N PRO A 69 -5.44 -10.40 -11.13
CA PRO A 69 -5.38 -9.12 -11.82
C PRO A 69 -6.31 -8.12 -11.13
N PRO A 70 -5.97 -6.82 -11.10
CA PRO A 70 -6.83 -5.79 -10.53
C PRO A 70 -8.23 -5.87 -11.17
N PRO A 71 -9.31 -5.63 -10.41
CA PRO A 71 -10.65 -5.60 -10.97
C PRO A 71 -10.67 -4.58 -12.12
N ALA A 72 -11.03 -5.06 -13.31
CA ALA A 72 -11.28 -4.25 -14.49
C ALA A 72 -12.29 -3.16 -14.12
N GLY A 73 -11.82 -1.92 -13.93
CA GLY A 73 -12.67 -0.86 -13.40
C GLY A 73 -11.99 0.48 -13.14
N SER A 74 -10.81 0.72 -13.70
CA SER A 74 -10.21 2.07 -13.72
C SER A 74 -9.79 2.47 -15.13
N GLU A 75 -10.73 2.30 -16.08
CA GLU A 75 -10.84 3.23 -17.21
C GLU A 75 -11.83 4.32 -16.81
N ALA A 76 -11.30 5.46 -16.40
CA ALA A 76 -12.03 6.72 -16.39
C ALA A 76 -11.10 7.87 -16.80
N LEU A 77 -11.25 8.22 -18.08
CA LEU A 77 -11.23 9.57 -18.65
C LEU A 77 -9.88 10.27 -18.83
N GLN A 78 -9.43 10.34 -20.10
CA GLN A 78 -9.11 11.63 -20.73
C GLN A 78 -9.14 11.60 -22.27
N GLY A 79 -10.06 12.43 -22.82
CA GLY A 79 -10.03 13.07 -24.16
C GLY A 79 -10.36 12.18 -25.36
N GLU A 80 -11.14 12.59 -26.37
CA GLU A 80 -11.22 13.94 -26.93
C GLU A 80 -12.61 14.33 -27.50
N MET A 81 -12.77 15.65 -27.60
CA MET A 81 -13.85 16.49 -28.10
C MET A 81 -14.20 16.34 -29.60
N LYS A 82 -15.48 16.64 -29.91
CA LYS A 82 -16.02 17.30 -31.15
C LYS A 82 -15.89 16.46 -32.44
N THR A 83 -16.69 16.52 -33.50
CA THR A 83 -17.73 17.38 -34.12
C THR A 83 -18.41 16.41 -35.13
N ASP A 84 -19.70 16.35 -35.39
CA ASP A 84 -20.56 17.30 -36.10
C ASP A 84 -22.01 16.73 -36.04
#